data_AF-A0A6N9UBD8-F1
#
_entry.id   AF-A0A6N9UBD8-F1
#
_cell.length_a   1.000
_cell.length_b   1.000
_cell.length_c   1.000
_cell.angle_alpha   90.00
_cell.angle_beta   90.00
_cell.angle_gamma   90.00
#
_symmetry.space_group_name_H-M   'P 1'
#
loop_
_entity.id
_entity.type
_entity.pdbx_description
1 polymer ?
#
loop_
_entity_poly.entity_id
_entity_poly.type
_entity_poly.pdbx_seq_one_letter_code
_entity_poly.pdbx_strand_id
1 'polypeptide(L)'
;MSRPRVDVQPRLTGPDDAATPRRWVPRLRASNPGRPGKVASMTEGVVLIRRDAFDAVGGWEEQLFLYHEGVDLAWRLYEAGWSGWYAASIRMHHPLTEPARHALYHRLAARNRIWIAHRNLPALLLPLYLSAWTTITLARAVRRGGLSQTLRGMREGWTSRHTQRRRPMSWRTVHRLTAAGRPPII
;
A
#
# COMPACT_ATOMS: atom_id res chain seq x y z
N MET A 1 -2.52 20.45 16.73
CA MET A 1 -3.17 19.28 17.37
C MET A 1 -3.07 18.08 16.43
N SER A 2 -2.41 16.98 16.82
CA SER A 2 -2.39 15.76 15.99
C SER A 2 -3.74 15.06 16.06
N ARG A 3 -4.42 14.84 14.93
CA ARG A 3 -5.62 14.00 14.92
C ARG A 3 -5.29 12.58 15.41
N PRO A 4 -6.26 11.86 16.02
CA PRO A 4 -6.07 10.51 16.57
C PRO A 4 -5.54 9.49 15.55
N ARG A 5 -5.01 8.37 16.05
CA ARG A 5 -4.75 7.17 15.23
C ARG A 5 -6.08 6.68 14.65
N VAL A 6 -6.10 6.34 13.37
CA VAL A 6 -7.35 6.03 12.66
C VAL A 6 -7.45 4.58 12.21
N ASP A 7 -6.31 4.02 11.78
CA ASP A 7 -6.16 2.62 11.43
C ASP A 7 -5.08 2.00 12.31
N VAL A 8 -5.34 0.76 12.74
CA VAL A 8 -4.42 -0.06 13.52
C VAL A 8 -4.22 -1.38 12.79
N GLN A 9 -2.98 -1.66 12.42
CA GLN A 9 -2.56 -2.95 11.88
C GLN A 9 -1.84 -3.75 13.00
N PRO A 10 -2.37 -4.92 13.41
CA PRO A 10 -1.65 -5.86 14.25
C PRO A 10 -0.40 -6.42 13.56
N ARG A 11 0.50 -7.01 14.35
CA ARG A 11 1.60 -7.82 13.82
C ARG A 11 1.04 -9.16 13.34
N LEU A 12 1.08 -9.37 12.03
CA LEU A 12 0.83 -10.67 11.44
C LEU A 12 1.98 -11.64 11.78
N THR A 13 1.64 -12.80 12.28
CA THR A 13 2.55 -13.91 12.56
C THR A 13 2.11 -15.16 11.80
N GLY A 14 3.08 -16.03 11.49
CA GLY A 14 2.79 -17.38 11.03
C GLY A 14 2.12 -18.22 12.13
N PRO A 15 1.74 -19.47 11.81
CA PRO A 15 1.11 -20.37 12.78
C PRO A 15 1.97 -20.65 14.02
N ASP A 16 3.28 -20.44 13.92
CA ASP A 16 4.29 -20.66 14.95
C ASP A 16 4.51 -19.45 15.87
N ASP A 17 3.78 -18.36 15.66
CA ASP A 17 3.94 -17.06 16.34
C ASP A 17 5.33 -16.38 16.21
N ALA A 18 6.29 -17.04 15.56
CA ALA A 18 7.66 -16.59 15.42
C ALA A 18 7.89 -15.88 14.07
N ALA A 19 7.35 -16.44 12.98
CA ALA A 19 7.61 -15.93 11.65
C ALA A 19 6.76 -14.69 11.32
N THR A 20 7.39 -13.53 11.17
CA THR A 20 6.78 -12.35 10.53
C THR A 20 7.54 -12.00 9.26
N PRO A 21 7.06 -12.43 8.08
CA PRO A 21 7.57 -12.00 6.79
C PRO A 21 7.72 -10.48 6.72
N ARG A 22 8.85 -10.02 6.19
CA ARG A 22 9.13 -8.58 6.02
C ARG A 22 8.06 -7.84 5.22
N ARG A 23 7.36 -8.54 4.31
CA ARG A 23 6.26 -7.97 3.50
C ARG A 23 5.04 -7.56 4.33
N TRP A 24 4.84 -8.14 5.51
CA TRP A 24 3.73 -7.79 6.42
C TRP A 24 4.06 -6.64 7.37
N VAL A 25 5.31 -6.17 7.38
CA VAL A 25 5.72 -5.02 8.17
C VAL A 25 5.55 -3.77 7.30
N PRO A 26 4.57 -2.89 7.59
CA PRO A 26 4.13 -1.83 6.67
C PRO A 26 5.04 -0.58 6.68
N ARG A 27 6.36 -0.78 6.56
CA ARG A 27 7.39 0.27 6.53
C ARG A 27 8.60 -0.19 5.70
N LEU A 28 9.33 0.76 5.12
CA LEU A 28 10.50 0.48 4.29
C LEU A 28 11.60 -0.29 5.06
N ARG A 29 11.88 0.12 6.30
CA ARG A 29 12.87 -0.54 7.19
C ARG A 29 12.19 -1.65 8.01
N ALA A 30 11.84 -2.73 7.34
CA ALA A 30 11.05 -3.86 7.85
C ALA A 30 11.85 -4.93 8.64
N SER A 31 13.10 -4.67 9.05
CA SER A 31 13.95 -5.70 9.69
C SER A 31 13.52 -6.08 11.11
N ASN A 32 12.91 -5.16 11.86
CA ASN A 32 12.40 -5.43 13.21
C ASN A 32 10.86 -5.41 13.21
N PRO A 33 10.19 -6.58 13.18
CA PRO A 33 8.73 -6.67 13.25
C PRO A 33 8.17 -6.36 14.65
N GLY A 34 8.98 -6.43 15.71
CA GLY A 34 8.56 -6.10 17.09
C GLY A 34 8.43 -4.61 17.38
N ARG A 35 8.89 -3.73 16.47
CA ARG A 35 8.84 -2.28 16.67
C ARG A 35 7.45 -1.71 16.36
N PRO A 36 6.70 -1.11 17.30
CA PRO A 36 5.47 -0.39 16.96
C PRO A 36 5.78 0.97 16.30
N GLY A 37 4.79 1.60 15.68
CA GLY A 37 4.97 2.97 15.18
C GLY A 37 3.94 3.45 14.17
N LYS A 38 4.08 4.72 13.77
CA LYS A 38 3.30 5.30 12.67
C LYS A 38 3.64 4.62 11.36
N VAL A 39 2.63 4.40 10.53
CA VAL A 39 2.75 3.75 9.22
C VAL A 39 1.89 4.46 8.19
N ALA A 40 2.27 4.33 6.93
CA ALA A 40 1.69 5.01 5.78
C ALA A 40 1.16 4.03 4.71
N SER A 41 1.07 2.77 5.08
CA SER A 41 0.27 1.75 4.41
C SER A 41 -0.23 0.77 5.48
N MET A 42 -1.12 -0.12 5.09
CA MET A 42 -1.54 -1.25 5.91
C MET A 42 -1.45 -2.54 5.10
N THR A 43 -1.40 -3.68 5.80
CA THR A 43 -1.61 -5.02 5.24
C THR A 43 -2.99 -5.48 5.66
N GLU A 44 -3.81 -5.82 4.68
CA GLU A 44 -5.27 -5.90 4.79
C GLU A 44 -5.76 -7.28 5.24
N GLY A 45 -4.84 -8.19 5.60
CA GLY A 45 -5.20 -9.45 6.24
C GLY A 45 -5.99 -9.20 7.53
N VAL A 46 -5.62 -8.17 8.29
CA VAL A 46 -6.33 -7.71 9.49
C VAL A 46 -6.04 -6.24 9.74
N VAL A 47 -7.07 -5.41 9.73
CA VAL A 47 -6.97 -3.98 10.07
C VAL A 47 -8.19 -3.56 10.88
N LEU A 48 -7.98 -2.69 11.86
CA LEU A 48 -9.06 -2.00 12.57
C LEU A 48 -9.06 -0.56 12.11
N ILE A 49 -10.21 -0.05 11.66
CA ILE A 49 -10.33 1.30 11.14
C ILE A 49 -11.53 1.97 11.81
N ARG A 50 -11.35 3.22 12.25
CA ARG A 50 -12.49 4.02 12.74
C ARG A 50 -13.51 4.19 11.62
N ARG A 51 -14.76 3.84 11.90
CA ARG A 51 -15.85 3.89 10.92
C ARG A 51 -16.06 5.29 10.32
N ASP A 52 -16.11 6.31 11.16
CA ASP A 52 -16.32 7.70 10.73
C ASP A 52 -15.25 8.18 9.73
N ALA A 53 -13.99 7.81 9.96
CA ALA A 53 -12.92 8.15 9.04
C ALA A 53 -12.93 7.32 7.76
N PHE A 54 -13.29 6.03 7.83
CA PHE A 54 -13.46 5.16 6.66
C PHE A 54 -14.55 5.70 5.73
N ASP A 55 -15.70 6.03 6.29
CA ASP A 55 -16.84 6.59 5.55
C ASP A 55 -16.49 7.97 4.97
N ALA A 56 -15.80 8.83 5.74
CA ALA A 56 -15.41 10.18 5.30
C ALA A 56 -14.47 10.19 4.08
N VAL A 57 -13.66 9.15 3.88
CA VAL A 57 -12.77 9.03 2.71
C VAL A 57 -13.38 8.24 1.56
N GLY A 58 -14.60 7.71 1.74
CA GLY A 58 -15.33 6.94 0.73
C GLY A 58 -14.97 5.46 0.68
N GLY A 59 -14.48 4.88 1.78
CA GLY A 59 -14.24 3.45 1.90
C GLY A 59 -13.17 2.88 0.96
N TRP A 60 -13.31 1.61 0.57
CA TRP A 60 -12.41 0.92 -0.36
C TRP A 60 -12.70 1.30 -1.82
N GLU A 61 -11.67 1.28 -2.67
CA GLU A 61 -11.87 1.37 -4.12
C GLU A 61 -12.11 -0.03 -4.71
N GLU A 62 -13.36 -0.31 -5.03
CA GLU A 62 -13.80 -1.63 -5.51
C GLU A 62 -13.08 -2.07 -6.78
N GLN A 63 -12.72 -1.14 -7.68
CA GLN A 63 -12.06 -1.50 -8.92
C GLN A 63 -10.68 -2.12 -8.69
N LEU A 64 -9.99 -1.77 -7.59
CA LEU A 64 -8.70 -2.36 -7.25
C LEU A 64 -8.83 -3.88 -7.06
N PHE A 65 -9.96 -4.36 -6.52
CA PHE A 65 -10.27 -5.75 -6.19
C PHE A 65 -9.28 -6.39 -5.21
N LEU A 66 -8.00 -6.48 -5.57
CA LEU A 66 -6.93 -7.06 -4.75
C LEU A 66 -5.58 -6.39 -5.06
N TYR A 67 -4.77 -6.22 -4.01
CA TYR A 67 -3.49 -5.52 -3.96
C TYR A 67 -3.59 -3.99 -4.08
N HIS A 68 -2.85 -3.31 -3.21
CA HIS A 68 -2.74 -1.84 -3.11
C HIS A 68 -3.95 -1.10 -2.53
N GLU A 69 -5.03 -1.79 -2.16
CA GLU A 69 -6.22 -1.19 -1.53
C GLU A 69 -5.88 -0.43 -0.24
N GLY A 70 -5.03 -0.99 0.63
CA GLY A 70 -4.60 -0.37 1.88
C GLY A 70 -3.54 0.69 1.71
N VAL A 71 -2.83 0.73 0.57
CA VAL A 71 -1.98 1.89 0.22
C VAL A 71 -2.88 3.06 -0.19
N ASP A 72 -3.85 2.81 -1.08
CA ASP A 72 -4.82 3.83 -1.51
C ASP A 72 -5.60 4.41 -0.32
N LEU A 73 -6.17 3.53 0.52
CA LEU A 73 -6.92 3.97 1.70
C LEU A 73 -6.04 4.72 2.69
N ALA A 74 -4.83 4.23 3.00
CA ALA A 74 -3.91 4.91 3.91
C ALA A 74 -3.58 6.33 3.40
N TRP A 75 -3.31 6.49 2.10
CA TRP A 75 -2.99 7.80 1.54
C TRP A 75 -4.17 8.78 1.64
N ARG A 76 -5.40 8.31 1.37
CA ARG A 76 -6.61 9.14 1.53
C ARG A 76 -6.88 9.50 3.00
N LEU A 77 -6.66 8.58 3.93
CA LEU A 77 -6.76 8.84 5.37
C LEU A 77 -5.71 9.87 5.81
N TYR A 78 -4.48 9.78 5.30
CA TYR A 78 -3.45 10.78 5.51
C TYR A 78 -3.87 12.14 4.97
N GLU A 79 -4.43 12.23 3.75
CA GLU A 79 -4.96 13.49 3.21
C GLU A 79 -6.06 14.07 4.10
N ALA A 80 -6.96 13.25 4.63
CA ALA A 80 -7.99 13.64 5.58
C ALA A 80 -7.47 13.97 6.99
N GLY A 81 -6.15 14.10 7.17
CA GLY A 81 -5.55 14.53 8.43
C GLY A 81 -5.26 13.41 9.43
N TRP A 82 -5.59 12.15 9.11
CA TRP A 82 -5.39 11.01 9.99
C TRP A 82 -4.01 10.35 9.83
N SER A 83 -3.72 9.32 10.63
CA SER A 83 -2.50 8.52 10.48
C SER A 83 -2.70 7.09 10.96
N GLY A 84 -2.02 6.15 10.30
CA GLY A 84 -2.02 4.73 10.67
C GLY A 84 -1.01 4.37 11.74
N TRP A 85 -1.27 3.25 12.42
CA TRP A 85 -0.45 2.72 13.50
C TRP A 85 -0.24 1.21 13.37
N TYR A 86 1.00 0.78 13.48
CA TYR A 86 1.36 -0.63 13.58
C TYR A 86 1.51 -1.03 15.06
N ALA A 87 0.58 -1.86 15.54
CA ALA A 87 0.52 -2.33 16.92
C ALA A 87 1.26 -3.67 17.05
N ALA A 88 2.60 -3.60 17.15
CA ALA A 88 3.47 -4.77 17.17
C ALA A 88 3.22 -5.75 18.33
N SER A 89 2.63 -5.29 19.43
CA SER A 89 2.28 -6.09 20.60
C SER A 89 1.03 -6.95 20.41
N ILE A 90 0.15 -6.57 19.48
CA ILE A 90 -1.04 -7.34 19.12
C ILE A 90 -0.63 -8.30 18.01
N ARG A 91 -0.68 -9.60 18.27
CA ARG A 91 -0.37 -10.64 17.28
C ARG A 91 -1.65 -11.18 16.66
N MET A 92 -1.59 -11.48 15.37
CA MET A 92 -2.66 -12.20 14.69
C MET A 92 -2.08 -13.21 13.71
N HIS A 93 -2.57 -14.45 13.79
CA HIS A 93 -2.14 -15.52 12.89
C HIS A 93 -2.72 -15.31 11.51
N HIS A 94 -1.86 -15.42 10.50
CA HIS A 94 -2.26 -15.44 9.11
C HIS A 94 -1.47 -16.54 8.37
N PRO A 95 -2.11 -17.35 7.50
CA PRO A 95 -1.41 -18.36 6.72
C PRO A 95 -0.25 -17.75 5.91
N LEU A 96 0.92 -18.40 5.95
CA LEU A 96 2.11 -18.02 5.21
C LEU A 96 2.00 -18.49 3.75
N THR A 97 1.19 -17.79 2.96
CA THR A 97 1.08 -18.03 1.51
C THR A 97 1.97 -17.06 0.75
N GLU A 98 2.59 -17.54 -0.34
CA GLU A 98 3.38 -16.72 -1.26
C GLU A 98 2.46 -16.21 -2.40
N PRO A 99 2.10 -14.90 -2.45
CA PRO A 99 1.17 -14.39 -3.45
C PRO A 99 1.73 -14.44 -4.88
N ALA A 100 3.06 -14.33 -4.99
CA ALA A 100 3.78 -14.33 -6.27
C ALA A 100 3.69 -15.66 -7.05
N ARG A 101 3.08 -16.71 -6.47
CA ARG A 101 2.80 -17.96 -7.18
C ARG A 101 1.71 -17.83 -8.25
N HIS A 102 0.95 -16.72 -8.26
CA HIS A 102 -0.21 -16.56 -9.15
C HIS A 102 0.01 -15.47 -10.21
N ALA A 103 -0.30 -15.80 -11.47
CA ALA A 103 -0.34 -14.84 -12.59
C ALA A 103 -1.18 -13.58 -12.29
N LEU A 104 -2.26 -13.76 -11.52
CA LEU A 104 -3.15 -12.68 -11.10
C LEU A 104 -2.44 -11.61 -10.25
N TYR A 105 -1.51 -12.02 -9.38
CA TYR A 105 -0.72 -11.10 -8.56
C TYR A 105 0.09 -10.13 -9.42
N HIS A 106 0.86 -10.65 -10.37
CA HIS A 106 1.71 -9.84 -11.24
C HIS A 106 0.90 -8.81 -12.04
N ARG A 107 -0.25 -9.21 -12.57
CA ARG A 107 -1.13 -8.32 -13.33
C ARG A 107 -1.77 -7.25 -12.46
N LEU A 108 -2.45 -7.64 -11.37
CA LEU A 108 -3.19 -6.70 -10.52
C LEU A 108 -2.27 -5.76 -9.76
N ALA A 109 -1.16 -6.24 -9.20
CA ALA A 109 -0.22 -5.38 -8.50
C ALA A 109 0.39 -4.33 -9.45
N ALA A 110 0.74 -4.72 -10.68
CA ALA A 110 1.27 -3.78 -11.68
C ALA A 110 0.23 -2.76 -12.12
N ARG A 111 -1.01 -3.20 -12.40
CA ARG A 111 -2.14 -2.34 -12.79
C ARG A 111 -2.51 -1.34 -11.70
N ASN A 112 -2.79 -1.85 -10.50
CA ASN A 112 -3.30 -1.07 -9.38
C ASN A 112 -2.28 -0.02 -8.95
N ARG A 113 -0.98 -0.30 -9.06
CA ARG A 113 0.03 0.69 -8.75
C ARG A 113 -0.01 1.92 -9.66
N ILE A 114 -0.36 1.76 -10.93
CA ILE A 114 -0.57 2.90 -11.84
C ILE A 114 -1.83 3.66 -11.43
N TRP A 115 -2.91 2.94 -11.11
CA TRP A 115 -4.16 3.53 -10.68
C TRP A 115 -4.00 4.35 -9.39
N ILE A 116 -3.43 3.80 -8.32
CA ILE A 116 -3.23 4.55 -7.07
C ILE A 116 -2.32 5.77 -7.26
N ALA A 117 -1.32 5.68 -8.16
CA ALA A 117 -0.46 6.80 -8.48
C ALA A 117 -1.27 7.90 -9.17
N HIS A 118 -2.02 7.55 -10.22
CA HIS A 118 -2.89 8.48 -10.95
C HIS A 118 -3.92 9.15 -10.04
N ARG A 119 -4.55 8.36 -9.17
CA ARG A 119 -5.58 8.82 -8.22
C ARG A 119 -5.02 9.83 -7.23
N ASN A 120 -3.91 9.50 -6.57
CA ASN A 120 -3.53 10.15 -5.33
C ASN A 120 -2.32 11.07 -5.43
N LEU A 121 -1.45 10.94 -6.44
CA LEU A 121 -0.20 11.70 -6.47
C LEU A 121 -0.34 13.08 -7.13
N PRO A 122 0.36 14.10 -6.59
CA PRO A 122 0.65 15.33 -7.32
C PRO A 122 1.29 15.01 -8.67
N ALA A 123 0.98 15.82 -9.70
CA ALA A 123 1.42 15.55 -11.07
C ALA A 123 2.95 15.44 -11.19
N LEU A 124 3.69 16.22 -10.40
CA LEU A 124 5.15 16.20 -10.35
C LEU A 124 5.74 14.90 -9.78
N LEU A 125 5.01 14.20 -8.91
CA LEU A 125 5.48 12.94 -8.32
C LEU A 125 5.14 11.71 -9.17
N LEU A 126 4.17 11.82 -10.10
CA LEU A 126 3.77 10.72 -10.99
C LEU A 126 4.96 10.11 -11.75
N PRO A 127 5.77 10.87 -12.53
CA PRO A 127 6.85 10.28 -13.30
C PRO A 127 7.92 9.66 -12.40
N LEU A 128 8.24 10.29 -11.27
CA LEU A 128 9.23 9.78 -10.32
C LEU A 128 8.78 8.47 -9.68
N TYR A 129 7.56 8.45 -9.12
CA TYR A 129 6.97 7.26 -8.51
C TYR A 129 6.88 6.13 -9.54
N LEU A 130 6.25 6.38 -10.70
CA LEU A 130 6.04 5.34 -11.71
C LEU A 130 7.36 4.82 -12.27
N SER A 131 8.39 5.66 -12.46
CA SER A 131 9.70 5.20 -12.94
C SER A 131 10.37 4.29 -11.92
N ALA A 132 10.50 4.73 -10.66
CA ALA A 132 11.15 3.96 -9.60
C ALA A 132 10.50 2.58 -9.45
N TRP A 133 9.18 2.59 -9.37
CA TRP A 133 8.40 1.40 -9.15
C TRP A 133 8.34 0.49 -10.38
N THR A 134 8.25 1.03 -11.60
CA THR A 134 8.33 0.24 -12.84
C THR A 134 9.64 -0.52 -12.91
N THR A 135 10.77 0.16 -12.65
CA THR A 135 12.10 -0.46 -12.59
C THR A 135 12.14 -1.58 -11.54
N ILE A 136 11.68 -1.32 -10.31
CA ILE A 136 11.66 -2.32 -9.24
C ILE A 136 10.82 -3.56 -9.62
N THR A 137 9.63 -3.35 -10.19
CA THR A 137 8.71 -4.45 -10.51
C THR A 137 9.19 -5.26 -11.70
N LEU A 138 9.72 -4.62 -12.76
CA LEU A 138 10.30 -5.34 -13.89
C LEU A 138 11.54 -6.13 -13.46
N ALA A 139 12.43 -5.54 -12.66
CA ALA A 139 13.60 -6.25 -12.13
C ALA A 139 13.19 -7.48 -11.30
N ARG A 140 12.14 -7.37 -10.47
CA ARG A 140 11.59 -8.50 -9.72
C ARG A 140 10.96 -9.56 -10.64
N ALA A 141 10.22 -9.14 -11.66
CA ALA A 141 9.54 -10.03 -12.59
C ALA A 141 10.51 -10.80 -13.50
N VAL A 142 11.62 -10.17 -13.92
CA VAL A 142 12.71 -10.85 -14.64
C VAL A 142 13.36 -11.92 -13.76
N ARG A 143 13.61 -11.60 -12.48
CA ARG A 143 14.30 -12.52 -11.55
C ARG A 143 13.44 -13.64 -11.01
N ARG A 144 12.12 -13.43 -10.87
CA ARG A 144 11.21 -14.34 -10.16
C ARG A 144 10.06 -14.86 -11.03
N GLY A 145 10.01 -14.47 -12.30
CA GLY A 145 8.90 -14.80 -13.21
C GLY A 145 7.76 -13.77 -13.18
N GLY A 146 6.81 -13.95 -14.10
CA GLY A 146 5.62 -13.10 -14.22
C GLY A 146 5.79 -11.82 -15.05
N LEU A 147 6.83 -11.73 -15.89
CA LEU A 147 7.12 -10.56 -16.72
C LEU A 147 5.97 -10.22 -17.68
N SER A 148 5.46 -11.21 -18.43
CA SER A 148 4.32 -11.02 -19.35
C SER A 148 3.08 -10.46 -18.64
N GLN A 149 2.73 -11.04 -17.50
CA GLN A 149 1.59 -10.61 -16.68
C GLN A 149 1.80 -9.22 -16.09
N THR A 150 3.03 -8.91 -15.68
CA THR A 150 3.42 -7.58 -15.20
C THR A 150 3.24 -6.53 -16.30
N LEU A 151 3.77 -6.79 -17.51
CA LEU A 151 3.63 -5.89 -18.66
C LEU A 151 2.16 -5.71 -19.06
N ARG A 152 1.38 -6.80 -19.07
CA ARG A 152 -0.07 -6.73 -19.30
C ARG A 152 -0.77 -5.86 -18.25
N GLY A 153 -0.42 -6.02 -16.98
CA GLY A 153 -0.94 -5.19 -15.89
C GLY A 153 -0.55 -3.72 -16.02
N MET A 154 0.69 -3.42 -16.42
CA MET A 154 1.14 -2.04 -16.68
C MET A 154 0.37 -1.41 -17.84
N ARG A 155 0.20 -2.14 -18.95
CA ARG A 155 -0.59 -1.68 -20.10
C ARG A 155 -2.03 -1.41 -19.71
N GLU A 156 -2.68 -2.39 -19.05
CA GLU A 156 -4.04 -2.26 -18.53
C GLU A 156 -4.16 -1.04 -17.62
N GLY A 157 -3.28 -0.91 -16.63
CA GLY A 157 -3.27 0.19 -15.68
C GLY A 157 -3.13 1.55 -16.35
N TRP A 158 -2.26 1.66 -17.36
CA TRP A 158 -2.08 2.90 -18.11
C TRP A 158 -3.29 3.22 -18.97
N THR A 159 -3.76 2.31 -19.82
CA THR A 159 -4.86 2.59 -20.76
C THR A 159 -6.18 2.87 -20.06
N SER A 160 -6.44 2.21 -18.93
CA SER A 160 -7.66 2.37 -18.13
C SER A 160 -7.53 3.41 -17.00
N ARG A 161 -6.40 4.10 -16.83
CA ARG A 161 -6.22 5.04 -15.70
C ARG A 161 -7.32 6.10 -15.58
N HIS A 162 -7.93 6.48 -16.69
CA HIS A 162 -9.00 7.47 -16.77
C HIS A 162 -10.30 7.00 -16.09
N THR A 163 -10.49 5.70 -15.86
CA THR A 163 -11.62 5.18 -15.07
C THR A 163 -11.46 5.50 -13.58
N GLN A 164 -10.25 5.85 -13.15
CA GLN A 164 -9.95 6.20 -11.78
C GLN A 164 -10.18 7.69 -11.55
N ARG A 165 -10.99 8.04 -10.55
CA ARG A 165 -11.20 9.43 -10.18
C ARG A 165 -9.94 10.02 -9.54
N ARG A 166 -9.34 11.01 -10.20
CA ARG A 166 -8.17 11.71 -9.69
C ARG A 166 -8.51 12.67 -8.54
N ARG A 167 -7.85 12.49 -7.40
CA ARG A 167 -7.92 13.30 -6.17
C ARG A 167 -6.53 13.41 -5.54
N PRO A 168 -5.65 14.26 -6.07
CA PRO A 168 -4.27 14.34 -5.64
C PRO A 168 -4.16 14.83 -4.20
N MET A 169 -3.29 14.20 -3.42
CA MET A 169 -2.96 14.65 -2.08
C MET A 169 -2.21 15.98 -2.11
N SER A 170 -2.32 16.75 -1.03
CA SER A 170 -1.58 17.99 -0.84
C SER A 170 -0.08 17.74 -0.59
N TRP A 171 0.76 18.73 -0.85
CA TRP A 171 2.19 18.69 -0.47
C TRP A 171 2.41 18.54 1.04
N ARG A 172 1.47 19.04 1.85
CA ARG A 172 1.45 18.80 3.29
C ARG A 172 1.34 17.30 3.60
N THR A 173 0.49 16.58 2.86
CA THR A 173 0.34 15.14 3.01
C THR A 173 1.56 14.38 2.53
N VAL A 174 2.18 14.80 1.41
CA VAL A 174 3.49 14.27 0.97
C VAL A 174 4.52 14.36 2.10
N HIS A 175 4.67 15.53 2.73
CA HIS A 175 5.58 15.71 3.86
C HIS A 175 5.23 14.80 5.05
N ARG A 176 3.94 14.62 5.35
CA ARG A 176 3.49 13.74 6.44
C ARG A 176 3.77 12.26 6.17
N LEU A 177 3.61 11.80 4.93
CA LEU A 177 3.96 10.43 4.52
C LEU A 177 5.48 10.22 4.61
N THR A 178 6.27 11.20 4.15
CA THR A 178 7.73 11.19 4.29
C THR A 178 8.16 11.14 5.75
N ALA A 179 7.58 11.96 6.62
CA ALA A 179 7.85 11.95 8.06
C ALA A 179 7.43 10.64 8.74
N ALA A 180 6.45 9.93 8.19
CA ALA A 180 6.07 8.57 8.61
C ALA A 180 7.01 7.49 8.04
N GLY A 181 8.10 7.87 7.36
CA GLY A 181 9.12 6.97 6.84
C GLY A 181 8.75 6.31 5.51
N ARG A 182 7.78 6.88 4.78
CA ARG A 182 7.32 6.34 3.49
C ARG A 182 7.01 7.47 2.51
N PRO A 183 8.03 8.16 1.98
CA PRO A 183 7.82 9.18 0.97
C PRO A 183 7.08 8.55 -0.22
N PRO A 184 6.08 9.21 -0.82
CA PRO A 184 5.23 8.63 -1.87
C PRO A 184 5.93 8.59 -3.23
N ILE A 185 7.13 8.02 -3.25
CA ILE A 185 8.02 7.76 -4.39
C ILE A 185 8.61 6.33 -4.33
N ILE A 186 8.57 5.66 -3.17
CA ILE A 186 9.10 4.29 -2.95
C ILE A 186 8.38 3.54 -1.81
#